data_AF-A0A537V9Z3-F1
#
_entry.id   AF-A0A537V9Z3-F1
#
_cell.length_a   1.000
_cell.length_b   1.000
_cell.length_c   1.000
_cell.angle_alpha   90.00
_cell.angle_beta   90.00
_cell.angle_gamma   90.00
#
_symmetry.space_group_name_H-M   'P 1'
#
loop_
_entity.id
_entity.type
_entity.pdbx_description
1 polymer ?
#
loop_
_entity_poly.entity_id
_entity_poly.type
_entity_poly.pdbx_seq_one_letter_code
_entity_poly.pdbx_strand_id
1 'polypeptide(L)'
;MGLPGAGKTTLATALAPLLNAVVFNADAVRANLSRDLGFTHADRIEHARRMGWMCDRVVEAGGTVVADFICPTEQTRAAFGEAFTIWVDRIIAGPFEDTNRMFVAPERFDIRVRAEGTPQYWAEQALARLRPAFDPQKPTALFLGRYQPRQ
;
A
#
# COMPACT_ATOMS: atom_id res chain seq x y z
N MET A 1 -3.28 -2.34 3.82
CA MET A 1 -3.11 -2.88 5.19
C MET A 1 -4.33 -3.70 5.66
N GLY A 2 -4.24 -4.42 6.78
CA GLY A 2 -5.28 -5.32 7.29
C GLY A 2 -4.69 -6.55 7.98
N LEU A 3 -5.52 -7.33 8.68
CA LEU A 3 -5.07 -8.52 9.42
C LEU A 3 -4.34 -9.55 8.54
N PRO A 4 -3.37 -10.31 9.07
CA PRO A 4 -2.81 -11.46 8.37
C PRO A 4 -3.92 -12.43 7.93
N GLY A 5 -3.89 -12.87 6.67
CA GLY A 5 -4.95 -13.71 6.08
C GLY A 5 -6.15 -12.95 5.49
N ALA A 6 -6.24 -11.62 5.64
CA ALA A 6 -7.38 -10.84 5.12
C ALA A 6 -7.45 -10.75 3.57
N GLY A 7 -6.44 -11.24 2.84
CA GLY A 7 -6.37 -11.18 1.37
C GLY A 7 -5.60 -9.98 0.79
N LYS A 8 -4.73 -9.34 1.59
CA LYS A 8 -3.90 -8.19 1.14
C LYS A 8 -3.04 -8.50 -0.08
N THR A 9 -2.28 -9.60 -0.03
CA THR A 9 -1.39 -10.01 -1.13
C THR A 9 -2.18 -10.32 -2.39
N THR A 10 -3.35 -10.96 -2.26
CA THR A 10 -4.26 -11.21 -3.39
C THR A 10 -4.72 -9.91 -4.05
N LEU A 11 -5.12 -8.91 -3.25
CA LEU A 11 -5.49 -7.59 -3.78
C LEU A 11 -4.28 -6.87 -4.40
N ALA A 12 -3.11 -6.95 -3.79
CA ALA A 12 -1.88 -6.37 -4.33
C ALA A 12 -1.52 -6.96 -5.70
N THR A 13 -1.63 -8.29 -5.86
CA THR A 13 -1.41 -8.98 -7.14
C THR A 13 -2.42 -8.54 -8.21
N ALA A 14 -3.67 -8.26 -7.84
CA ALA A 14 -4.66 -7.75 -8.79
C ALA A 14 -4.43 -6.27 -9.15
N LEU A 15 -4.00 -5.45 -8.19
CA LEU A 15 -3.84 -4.01 -8.36
C LEU A 15 -2.51 -3.62 -9.04
N ALA A 16 -1.41 -4.31 -8.75
CA ALA A 16 -0.09 -3.93 -9.23
C ALA A 16 0.03 -3.84 -10.76
N PRO A 17 -0.52 -4.79 -11.56
CA PRO A 17 -0.49 -4.69 -13.02
C PRO A 17 -1.29 -3.49 -13.56
N LEU A 18 -2.38 -3.10 -12.88
CA LEU A 18 -3.22 -1.96 -13.28
C LEU A 18 -2.50 -0.61 -13.07
N LEU A 19 -1.57 -0.56 -12.12
CA LEU A 19 -0.80 0.62 -11.77
C LEU A 19 0.62 0.61 -12.34
N ASN A 20 1.04 -0.48 -13.00
CA ASN A 20 2.45 -0.76 -13.32
C ASN A 20 3.35 -0.58 -12.08
N ALA A 21 2.92 -1.13 -10.94
CA ALA A 21 3.54 -0.89 -9.65
C ALA A 21 4.51 -2.00 -9.22
N VAL A 22 5.57 -1.59 -8.53
CA VAL A 22 6.40 -2.50 -7.73
C VAL A 22 5.60 -2.98 -6.52
N VAL A 23 5.76 -4.25 -6.13
CA VAL A 23 5.11 -4.78 -4.92
C VAL A 23 6.16 -5.03 -3.84
N PHE A 24 5.95 -4.45 -2.67
CA PHE A 24 6.69 -4.82 -1.46
C PHE A 24 5.80 -5.67 -0.56
N ASN A 25 6.15 -6.96 -0.48
CA ASN A 25 5.52 -7.88 0.43
C ASN A 25 6.17 -7.83 1.82
N ALA A 26 5.36 -7.65 2.86
CA ALA A 26 5.82 -7.53 4.25
C ALA A 26 6.74 -8.67 4.69
N ASP A 27 6.29 -9.91 4.44
CA ASP A 27 6.96 -11.11 4.92
C ASP A 27 8.25 -11.34 4.13
N ALA A 28 8.25 -11.08 2.83
CA ALA A 28 9.43 -11.15 1.98
C ALA A 28 10.48 -10.09 2.37
N VAL A 29 10.05 -8.85 2.65
CA VAL A 29 10.96 -7.79 3.12
C VAL A 29 11.50 -8.14 4.50
N ARG A 30 10.67 -8.66 5.42
CA ARG A 30 11.15 -9.09 6.74
C ARG A 30 12.20 -10.19 6.62
N ALA A 31 11.91 -11.21 5.81
CA ALA A 31 12.79 -12.34 5.57
C ALA A 31 14.10 -11.97 4.87
N ASN A 32 14.26 -10.78 4.29
CA ASN A 32 15.46 -10.40 3.54
C ASN A 32 16.19 -9.18 4.07
N LEU A 33 15.46 -8.14 4.48
CA LEU A 33 15.99 -6.83 4.86
C LEU A 33 15.72 -6.46 6.33
N SER A 34 14.86 -7.21 7.02
CA SER A 34 14.57 -6.99 8.45
C SER A 34 14.68 -8.26 9.27
N ARG A 35 15.66 -9.12 8.95
CA ARG A 35 15.91 -10.41 9.63
C ARG A 35 16.35 -10.24 11.08
N ASP A 36 16.88 -9.07 11.41
CA ASP A 36 17.27 -8.63 12.74
C ASP A 36 16.08 -8.31 13.65
N LEU A 37 14.90 -8.07 13.08
CA LEU A 37 13.72 -7.64 13.82
C LEU A 37 12.85 -8.85 14.24
N GLY A 38 12.61 -8.94 15.55
CA GLY A 38 11.63 -9.87 16.13
C GLY A 38 10.19 -9.41 15.87
N PHE A 39 9.23 -9.79 16.73
CA PHE A 39 7.81 -9.41 16.61
C PHE A 39 7.33 -8.49 17.74
N THR A 40 8.26 -7.88 18.47
CA THR A 40 7.90 -6.90 19.51
C THR A 40 7.24 -5.68 18.87
N HIS A 41 6.55 -4.88 19.69
CA HIS A 41 5.93 -3.65 19.21
C HIS A 41 6.96 -2.67 18.59
N ALA A 42 8.13 -2.53 19.22
CA ALA A 42 9.23 -1.72 18.69
C ALA A 42 9.76 -2.25 17.35
N ASP A 43 9.92 -3.57 17.22
CA ASP A 43 10.32 -4.21 15.96
C ASP A 43 9.30 -3.97 14.85
N ARG A 44 8.00 -4.01 15.17
CA ARG A 44 6.92 -3.73 14.21
C ARG A 44 6.94 -2.27 13.74
N ILE A 45 7.23 -1.33 14.64
CA ILE A 45 7.42 0.09 14.29
C ILE A 45 8.62 0.26 13.36
N GLU A 46 9.77 -0.32 13.71
CA GLU A 46 10.98 -0.18 12.89
C GLU A 46 10.81 -0.86 11.52
N HIS A 47 10.16 -2.01 11.48
CA HIS A 47 9.85 -2.68 10.22
C HIS A 47 8.90 -1.82 9.35
N ALA A 48 7.89 -1.19 9.95
CA ALA A 48 7.01 -0.25 9.26
C ALA A 48 7.79 0.95 8.69
N ARG A 49 8.71 1.53 9.48
CA ARG A 49 9.58 2.63 9.05
C ARG A 49 10.48 2.23 7.88
N ARG A 50 11.09 1.04 7.92
CA ARG A 50 11.90 0.51 6.81
C ARG A 50 11.07 0.31 5.54
N MET A 51 9.86 -0.26 5.68
CA MET A 51 8.93 -0.45 4.58
C MET A 51 8.51 0.89 3.94
N GLY A 52 8.17 1.90 4.75
CA GLY A 52 7.85 3.25 4.28
C GLY A 52 9.00 3.87 3.51
N TRP A 53 10.20 3.87 4.10
CA TRP A 53 11.41 4.37 3.44
C TRP A 53 11.70 3.68 2.11
N MET A 54 11.48 2.36 2.01
CA MET A 54 11.63 1.65 0.73
C MET A 54 10.61 2.10 -0.31
N CYS A 55 9.34 2.30 0.09
CA CYS A 55 8.29 2.80 -0.78
C CYS A 55 8.64 4.17 -1.33
N ASP A 56 9.14 5.07 -0.48
CA ASP A 56 9.57 6.41 -0.88
C ASP A 56 10.65 6.37 -1.97
N ARG A 57 11.60 5.42 -1.91
CA ARG A 57 12.64 5.30 -2.95
C ARG A 57 12.05 4.95 -4.32
N VAL A 58 10.99 4.14 -4.36
CA VAL A 58 10.30 3.81 -5.62
C VAL A 58 9.58 5.04 -6.16
N VAL A 59 8.89 5.78 -5.28
CA VAL A 59 8.16 7.00 -5.65
C VAL A 59 9.10 8.11 -6.13
N GLU A 60 10.22 8.33 -5.44
CA GLU A 60 11.26 9.29 -5.83
C GLU A 60 11.89 8.96 -7.19
N ALA A 61 11.99 7.68 -7.54
CA ALA A 61 12.43 7.23 -8.86
C ALA A 61 11.34 7.36 -9.95
N GLY A 62 10.16 7.91 -9.62
CA GLY A 62 9.04 8.09 -10.54
C GLY A 62 8.16 6.86 -10.73
N GLY A 63 8.34 5.83 -9.89
CA GLY A 63 7.56 4.59 -9.93
C GLY A 63 6.32 4.63 -9.03
N THR A 64 5.42 3.65 -9.24
CA THR A 64 4.31 3.36 -8.32
C THR A 64 4.67 2.14 -7.47
N VAL A 65 4.26 2.13 -6.21
CA VAL A 65 4.51 1.01 -5.29
C VAL A 65 3.24 0.60 -4.54
N VAL A 66 3.04 -0.70 -4.36
CA VAL A 66 2.01 -1.29 -3.50
C VAL A 66 2.70 -2.05 -2.38
N ALA A 67 2.47 -1.64 -1.13
CA ALA A 67 2.93 -2.36 0.06
C ALA A 67 1.78 -3.17 0.68
N ASP A 68 1.89 -4.50 0.72
CA ASP A 68 0.84 -5.37 1.29
C ASP A 68 0.97 -5.56 2.81
N PHE A 69 1.40 -4.49 3.47
CA PHE A 69 1.90 -4.49 4.84
C PHE A 69 0.83 -4.50 5.94
N ILE A 70 1.18 -5.00 7.12
CA ILE A 70 0.33 -4.96 8.32
C ILE A 70 0.84 -3.83 9.20
N CYS A 71 0.05 -2.76 9.32
CA CYS A 71 0.27 -1.70 10.31
C CYS A 71 -0.75 -1.86 11.45
N PRO A 72 -0.50 -2.74 12.44
CA PRO A 72 -1.51 -3.10 13.42
C PRO A 72 -1.89 -1.94 14.34
N THR A 73 -0.99 -1.00 14.61
CA THR A 73 -1.24 0.11 15.53
C THR A 73 -1.14 1.45 14.81
N GLU A 74 -1.67 2.51 15.43
CA GLU A 74 -1.49 3.89 14.95
C GLU A 74 -0.02 4.26 14.83
N GLN A 75 0.80 3.86 15.81
CA GLN A 75 2.24 4.12 15.79
C GLN A 75 2.93 3.43 14.62
N THR A 76 2.55 2.20 14.28
CA THR A 76 3.11 1.53 13.08
C THR A 76 2.65 2.18 11.78
N ARG A 77 1.42 2.70 11.71
CA ARG A 77 0.93 3.47 10.54
C ARG A 77 1.69 4.79 10.40
N ALA A 78 1.82 5.54 11.50
CA ALA A 78 2.57 6.79 11.53
C ALA A 78 4.05 6.58 11.15
N ALA A 79 4.66 5.48 11.62
CA ALA A 79 6.03 5.14 11.27
C ALA A 79 6.21 4.76 9.79
N PHE A 80 5.19 4.15 9.16
CA PHE A 80 5.20 3.88 7.72
C PHE A 80 5.11 5.18 6.90
N GLY A 81 4.33 6.16 7.36
CA GLY A 81 4.13 7.44 6.70
C GLY A 81 2.78 7.55 5.97
N GLU A 82 2.55 8.72 5.36
CA GLU A 82 1.32 9.01 4.61
C GLU A 82 1.28 8.22 3.29
N ALA A 83 0.16 7.57 3.03
CA ALA A 83 -0.05 6.80 1.80
C ALA A 83 -1.54 6.63 1.50
N PHE A 84 -1.87 6.41 0.22
CA PHE A 84 -3.21 5.97 -0.16
C PHE A 84 -3.51 4.62 0.50
N THR A 85 -4.45 4.62 1.44
CA THR A 85 -4.66 3.52 2.37
C THR A 85 -5.86 2.70 1.96
N ILE A 86 -5.59 1.48 1.49
CA ILE A 86 -6.60 0.42 1.33
C ILE A 86 -6.61 -0.45 2.59
N TRP A 87 -7.69 -0.40 3.35
CA TRP A 87 -7.95 -1.27 4.49
C TRP A 87 -8.71 -2.52 4.04
N VAL A 88 -8.04 -3.66 4.08
CA VAL A 88 -8.63 -4.97 3.80
C VAL A 88 -9.24 -5.54 5.08
N ASP A 89 -10.56 -5.41 5.18
CA ASP A 89 -11.36 -5.66 6.38
C ASP A 89 -12.37 -6.78 6.11
N ARG A 90 -11.83 -7.99 5.92
CA ARG A 90 -12.60 -9.18 5.53
C ARG A 90 -12.72 -10.23 6.62
N ILE A 91 -11.92 -10.12 7.66
CA ILE A 91 -11.81 -11.10 8.74
C ILE A 91 -11.77 -10.38 10.08
N ILE A 92 -12.33 -11.03 11.09
CA ILE A 92 -12.35 -10.53 12.47
C ILE A 92 -11.04 -10.90 13.19
N ALA A 93 -10.47 -12.07 12.87
CA ALA A 93 -9.24 -12.56 13.46
C ALA A 93 -8.40 -13.29 12.39
N GLY A 94 -7.09 -13.03 12.40
CA GLY A 94 -6.11 -13.79 11.66
C GLY A 94 -5.54 -14.96 12.49
N PRO A 95 -4.59 -15.73 11.93
CA PRO A 95 -3.99 -16.88 12.60
C PRO A 95 -3.04 -16.53 13.75
N PHE A 96 -2.66 -15.25 13.90
CA PHE A 96 -1.67 -14.79 14.88
C PHE A 96 -2.36 -14.01 16.00
N GLU A 97 -2.48 -14.63 17.17
CA GLU A 97 -3.21 -14.06 18.30
C GLU A 97 -2.59 -12.77 18.83
N ASP A 98 -1.26 -12.69 18.89
CA ASP A 98 -0.52 -11.49 19.30
C ASP A 98 -0.90 -10.27 18.45
N THR A 99 -1.05 -10.49 17.14
CA THR A 99 -1.41 -9.48 16.15
C THR A 99 -2.88 -9.11 16.27
N ASN A 100 -3.77 -10.08 16.50
CA ASN A 100 -5.19 -9.83 16.74
C ASN A 100 -5.40 -8.94 17.97
N ARG A 101 -4.68 -9.20 19.08
CA ARG A 101 -4.80 -8.43 20.34
C ARG A 101 -4.37 -6.97 20.20
N MET A 102 -3.39 -6.68 19.34
CA MET A 102 -2.87 -5.32 19.16
C MET A 102 -3.45 -4.58 17.95
N PHE A 103 -4.19 -5.24 17.07
CA PHE A 103 -4.71 -4.61 15.87
C PHE A 103 -5.77 -3.56 16.23
N VAL A 104 -5.48 -2.32 15.89
CA VAL A 104 -6.37 -1.16 15.99
C VAL A 104 -6.83 -0.84 14.58
N ALA A 105 -8.13 -0.97 14.33
CA ALA A 105 -8.73 -0.57 13.07
C ALA A 105 -8.39 0.90 12.75
N PRO A 106 -8.10 1.24 11.49
CA PRO A 106 -7.84 2.62 11.11
C PRO A 106 -9.08 3.49 11.26
N GLU A 107 -8.92 4.69 11.81
CA GLU A 107 -9.93 5.74 11.71
C GLU A 107 -9.94 6.39 10.32
N ARG A 108 -8.78 6.43 9.65
CA ARG A 108 -8.59 7.04 8.33
C ARG A 108 -8.14 6.01 7.30
N PHE A 109 -8.84 5.94 6.18
CA PHE A 109 -8.51 5.12 5.03
C PHE A 109 -9.19 5.70 3.79
N ASP A 110 -8.60 5.47 2.62
CA ASP A 110 -9.18 5.87 1.34
C ASP A 110 -10.19 4.85 0.85
N ILE A 111 -9.92 3.56 1.04
CA ILE A 111 -10.83 2.46 0.64
C ILE A 111 -10.89 1.41 1.74
N ARG A 112 -12.10 0.93 2.05
CA ARG A 112 -12.33 -0.24 2.90
C ARG A 112 -12.88 -1.38 2.07
N VAL A 113 -12.09 -2.44 1.96
CA VAL A 113 -12.42 -3.67 1.24
C VAL A 113 -13.09 -4.63 2.20
N ARG A 114 -14.40 -4.80 2.05
CA ARG A 114 -15.23 -5.71 2.86
C ARG A 114 -15.33 -7.10 2.19
N ALA A 115 -16.06 -8.02 2.82
CA ALA A 115 -16.16 -9.41 2.39
C ALA A 115 -16.78 -9.56 0.99
N GLU A 116 -17.70 -8.68 0.64
CA GLU A 116 -18.30 -8.58 -0.68
C GLU A 116 -17.30 -8.14 -1.76
N GLY A 117 -17.53 -8.58 -3.00
CA GLY A 117 -16.71 -8.22 -4.17
C GLY A 117 -15.44 -9.06 -4.35
N THR A 118 -14.97 -9.15 -5.59
CA THR A 118 -13.73 -9.87 -5.95
C THR A 118 -12.51 -8.98 -5.75
N PRO A 119 -11.29 -9.55 -5.65
CA PRO A 119 -10.06 -8.75 -5.64
C PRO A 119 -9.93 -7.81 -6.85
N GLN A 120 -10.34 -8.27 -8.04
CA GLN A 120 -10.35 -7.48 -9.27
C GLN A 120 -11.30 -6.28 -9.16
N TYR A 121 -12.52 -6.49 -8.69
CA TYR A 121 -13.48 -5.39 -8.46
C TYR A 121 -12.87 -4.31 -7.56
N TRP A 122 -12.28 -4.71 -6.42
CA TRP A 122 -11.67 -3.75 -5.50
C TRP A 122 -10.41 -3.08 -6.06
N ALA A 123 -9.64 -3.78 -6.89
CA ALA A 123 -8.50 -3.20 -7.59
C ALA A 123 -8.95 -2.12 -8.59
N GLU A 124 -10.05 -2.34 -9.31
CA GLU A 124 -10.65 -1.34 -10.20
C GLU A 124 -11.19 -0.12 -9.42
N GLN A 125 -11.85 -0.34 -8.28
CA GLN A 125 -12.28 0.75 -7.40
C GLN A 125 -11.10 1.58 -6.87
N ALA A 126 -9.99 0.92 -6.53
CA ALA A 126 -8.75 1.60 -6.15
C ALA A 126 -8.16 2.42 -7.29
N LEU A 127 -8.06 1.83 -8.48
CA LEU A 127 -7.58 2.53 -9.67
C LEU A 127 -8.43 3.77 -9.99
N ALA A 128 -9.75 3.67 -9.87
CA ALA A 128 -10.67 4.77 -10.14
C ALA A 128 -10.48 5.96 -9.17
N ARG A 129 -10.08 5.71 -7.91
CA ARG A 129 -9.79 6.78 -6.93
C ARG A 129 -8.37 7.34 -7.05
N LEU A 130 -7.41 6.53 -7.49
CA LEU A 130 -6.02 6.93 -7.68
C LEU A 130 -5.82 7.75 -8.96
N ARG A 131 -6.61 7.49 -10.01
CA ARG A 131 -6.56 8.29 -11.23
C ARG A 131 -7.16 9.67 -10.95
N PRO A 132 -6.52 10.77 -11.40
CA PRO A 132 -7.15 12.07 -11.34
C PRO A 132 -8.51 12.00 -12.05
N ALA A 133 -9.55 12.52 -11.41
CA ALA A 133 -10.83 12.70 -12.08
C ALA A 133 -10.59 13.52 -13.34
N PHE A 134 -11.17 13.10 -14.47
CA PHE A 134 -11.17 13.92 -15.67
C PHE A 134 -11.83 15.26 -15.32
N ASP A 135 -11.02 16.33 -15.32
CA ASP A 135 -11.48 17.69 -15.11
C ASP A 135 -11.65 18.34 -16.49
N PRO A 136 -12.88 18.48 -17.01
CA PRO A 136 -13.13 19.05 -18.33
C PRO A 136 -12.68 20.52 -18.44
N GLN A 137 -12.38 21.19 -17.32
CA GLN A 137 -11.91 22.57 -17.29
C GLN A 137 -10.39 22.70 -17.29
N LYS A 138 -9.65 21.58 -17.16
CA LYS A 138 -8.19 21.59 -17.22
C LYS A 138 -7.71 21.12 -18.59
N PRO A 139 -6.71 21.80 -19.21
CA PRO A 139 -6.12 21.33 -20.46
C PRO A 139 -5.54 19.93 -20.26
N THR A 140 -6.10 18.94 -20.95
CA THR A 140 -5.66 17.53 -20.92
C THR A 140 -4.63 17.20 -22.00
N ALA A 141 -4.35 18.14 -22.91
CA ALA A 141 -3.35 17.98 -23.95
C ALA A 141 -1.94 18.24 -23.39
N LEU A 142 -1.16 17.17 -23.21
CA LEU A 142 0.29 17.26 -23.08
C LEU A 142 0.90 17.46 -24.48
N PHE A 143 1.21 18.71 -24.81
CA PHE A 143 1.90 19.05 -26.05
C PHE A 143 3.41 18.88 -25.86
N LEU A 144 3.92 17.67 -26.12
CA LEU A 144 5.37 17.41 -26.15
C LEU A 144 5.95 17.93 -27.47
N GLY A 145 6.37 19.20 -27.48
CA GLY A 145 7.19 19.75 -28.56
C GLY A 145 8.56 19.07 -28.60
N ARG A 146 9.08 18.78 -29.80
CA ARG A 146 10.46 18.31 -29.97
C ARG A 146 11.43 19.46 -29.70
N TYR A 147 12.36 19.29 -28.76
CA TYR A 147 13.52 20.17 -28.61
C TYR A 147 14.44 19.98 -29.83
N GLN A 148 14.59 21.03 -30.65
CA GLN A 148 15.63 21.12 -31.69
C GLN A 148 16.61 22.22 -31.26
N PRO A 149 17.84 21.90 -30.82
CA PRO A 149 18.86 22.93 -30.61
C PRO A 149 19.24 23.54 -31.97
N ARG A 150 19.31 24.87 -32.01
CA ARG A 150 19.77 25.62 -33.19
C ARG A 150 21.27 25.36 -33.42
N GLN A 151 21.62 25.37 -34.71
CA GLN A 151 22.92 25.07 -35.32
C GLN A 151 24.13 25.68 -34.59
#